data_AF-A0A9X9A1V5-F1
#
_entry.id   AF-A0A9X9A1V5-F1
#
_cell.length_a   1.000
_cell.length_b   1.000
_cell.length_c   1.000
_cell.angle_alpha   90.00
_cell.angle_beta   90.00
_cell.angle_gamma   90.00
#
_symmetry.space_group_name_H-M   'P 1'
#
loop_
_entity.id
_entity.type
_entity.pdbx_description
1 polymer ?
#
loop_
_entity_poly.entity_id
_entity_poly.type
_entity_poly.pdbx_seq_one_letter_code
_entity_poly.pdbx_strand_id
1 'polypeptide(L)'
;FFVTGPLTLGGYYLGLNILREKQASIGNVFIWFSEGKRFLKSFLLYLLVNLYLFLWTLLFIIPGIIKSFSYAMTYFIINDHPEYSLNQAITESRRMMDGHKMEYFILCLSFIGWFILSCITLGIGFLWLIPYFYTTSAAFYEEIAEEYYEKKI
;
A
#
# COMPACT_ATOMS: atom_id res chain seq x y z
N PHE A 1 8.17 14.31 5.17
CA PHE A 1 8.05 14.02 3.74
C PHE A 1 9.08 12.99 3.26
N PHE A 2 10.40 13.26 3.40
CA PHE A 2 11.45 12.32 2.93
C PHE A 2 11.45 10.94 3.60
N VAL A 3 11.15 10.88 4.90
CA VAL A 3 11.10 9.63 5.68
C VAL A 3 9.82 8.82 5.43
N THR A 4 8.74 9.50 5.05
CA THR A 4 7.40 8.93 4.96
C THR A 4 7.31 7.85 3.88
N GLY A 5 7.91 8.06 2.72
CA GLY A 5 7.89 7.08 1.62
C GLY A 5 8.53 5.75 2.00
N PRO A 6 9.83 5.73 2.37
CA PRO A 6 10.51 4.50 2.78
C PRO A 6 9.84 3.81 3.97
N LEU A 7 9.35 4.57 4.96
CA LEU A 7 8.63 4.03 6.12
C LEU A 7 7.30 3.37 5.71
N THR A 8 6.56 4.00 4.79
CA THR A 8 5.32 3.46 4.23
C THR A 8 5.59 2.13 3.55
N LEU A 9 6.51 2.08 2.58
CA LEU A 9 6.86 0.84 1.88
C LEU A 9 7.35 -0.26 2.82
N GLY A 10 8.08 0.10 3.88
CA GLY A 10 8.50 -0.83 4.92
C GLY A 10 7.34 -1.41 5.74
N GLY A 11 6.30 -0.61 6.01
CA GLY A 11 5.05 -1.09 6.61
C GLY A 11 4.32 -2.11 5.72
N TYR A 12 4.19 -1.81 4.42
CA TYR A 12 3.64 -2.74 3.42
C TYR A 12 4.48 -4.04 3.34
N TYR A 13 5.81 -3.93 3.38
CA TYR A 13 6.73 -5.07 3.37
C TYR A 13 6.60 -5.94 4.64
N LEU A 14 6.47 -5.30 5.81
CA LEU A 14 6.23 -6.01 7.06
C LEU A 14 4.89 -6.75 7.02
N GLY A 15 3.82 -6.10 6.53
CA GLY A 15 2.50 -6.71 6.36
C GLY A 15 2.54 -7.98 5.51
N LEU A 16 3.21 -7.93 4.34
CA LEU A 16 3.43 -9.10 3.49
C LEU A 16 4.20 -10.21 4.19
N ASN A 17 5.28 -9.88 4.90
CA ASN A 17 6.11 -10.90 5.57
C ASN A 17 5.39 -11.56 6.75
N ILE A 18 4.56 -10.82 7.49
CA ILE A 18 3.72 -11.39 8.56
C ILE A 18 2.72 -12.39 7.97
N LEU A 19 2.03 -11.98 6.90
CA LEU A 19 1.04 -12.83 6.24
C LEU A 19 1.66 -14.10 5.66
N ARG A 20 2.82 -13.99 5.02
CA ARG A 20 3.54 -15.11 4.39
C ARG A 20 4.31 -15.98 5.41
N GLU A 21 4.06 -15.81 6.71
CA GLU A 21 4.74 -16.50 7.82
C GLU A 21 6.28 -16.48 7.73
N LYS A 22 6.84 -15.44 7.11
CA LYS A 22 8.30 -15.24 7.06
C LYS A 22 8.76 -14.66 8.40
N GLN A 23 10.06 -14.74 8.70
CA GLN A 23 10.65 -14.10 9.89
C GLN A 23 10.42 -12.58 9.84
N ALA A 24 9.31 -12.13 10.41
CA ALA A 24 8.92 -10.73 10.47
C ALA A 24 9.60 -10.07 11.67
N SER A 25 10.55 -9.18 11.40
CA SER A 25 11.19 -8.34 12.42
C SER A 25 10.73 -6.89 12.24
N ILE A 26 10.63 -6.14 13.33
CA ILE A 26 10.40 -4.68 13.29
C ILE A 26 11.45 -3.97 12.41
N GLY A 27 12.66 -4.53 12.30
CA GLY A 27 13.69 -4.04 11.38
C GLY A 27 13.27 -4.01 9.90
N ASN A 28 12.32 -4.85 9.50
CA ASN A 28 11.80 -4.91 8.12
C ASN A 28 11.09 -3.61 7.72
N VAL A 29 10.57 -2.84 8.68
CA VAL A 29 10.01 -1.50 8.42
C VAL A 29 11.08 -0.54 7.90
N PHE A 30 12.35 -0.79 8.22
CA PHE A 30 13.47 0.05 7.81
C PHE A 30 14.20 -0.48 6.57
N ILE A 31 13.70 -1.54 5.91
CA ILE A 31 14.40 -2.17 4.78
C ILE A 31 14.64 -1.22 3.60
N TRP A 32 13.74 -0.24 3.40
CA TRP A 32 13.87 0.76 2.34
C TRP A 32 14.84 1.91 2.68
N PHE A 33 15.39 1.93 3.90
CA PHE A 33 16.46 2.87 4.30
C PHE A 33 17.87 2.29 4.13
N SER A 34 18.01 0.99 3.89
CA SER A 34 19.31 0.29 3.95
C SER A 34 20.30 0.71 2.85
N GLU A 35 19.82 1.14 1.70
CA GLU A 35 20.64 1.48 0.53
C GLU A 35 20.16 2.80 -0.10
N GLY A 36 21.09 3.68 -0.50
CA GLY A 36 20.74 4.97 -1.10
C GLY A 36 19.87 4.87 -2.35
N LYS A 37 20.07 3.84 -3.18
CA LYS A 37 19.23 3.57 -4.36
C LYS A 37 17.82 3.14 -3.98
N ARG A 38 17.66 2.25 -2.99
CA ARG A 38 16.35 1.79 -2.49
C ARG A 38 15.60 2.91 -1.78
N PHE A 39 16.30 3.71 -0.99
CA PHE A 39 15.76 4.90 -0.35
C PHE A 39 15.24 5.89 -1.39
N LEU A 40 16.05 6.22 -2.40
CA LEU A 40 15.62 7.15 -3.45
C LEU A 40 14.43 6.57 -4.23
N LYS A 41 14.44 5.28 -4.53
CA LYS A 41 13.34 4.61 -5.24
C LYS A 41 12.02 4.66 -4.46
N SER A 42 12.03 4.31 -3.19
CA SER A 42 10.85 4.35 -2.32
C SER A 42 10.31 5.77 -2.12
N PHE A 43 11.22 6.73 -1.93
CA PHE A 43 10.87 8.15 -1.86
C PHE A 43 10.22 8.65 -3.16
N LEU A 44 10.84 8.38 -4.31
CA LEU A 44 10.31 8.81 -5.61
C LEU A 44 8.99 8.12 -5.95
N LEU A 45 8.82 6.84 -5.60
CA LEU A 45 7.55 6.15 -5.77
C LEU A 45 6.44 6.83 -4.98
N TYR A 46 6.70 7.09 -3.68
CA TYR A 46 5.74 7.75 -2.81
C TYR A 46 5.38 9.15 -3.34
N LEU A 47 6.39 9.94 -3.74
CA LEU A 47 6.18 11.26 -4.33
C LEU A 47 5.35 11.17 -5.62
N LEU A 48 5.65 10.22 -6.51
CA LEU A 48 4.97 10.07 -7.79
C LEU A 48 3.50 9.67 -7.63
N VAL A 49 3.20 8.71 -6.74
CA VAL A 49 1.82 8.32 -6.41
C VAL A 49 1.05 9.52 -5.87
N ASN A 50 1.61 10.25 -4.91
CA ASN A 50 0.96 11.43 -4.34
C ASN A 50 0.76 12.55 -5.36
N LEU A 51 1.73 12.77 -6.26
CA LEU A 51 1.60 13.72 -7.36
C LEU A 51 0.44 13.33 -8.28
N TYR A 52 0.33 12.06 -8.68
CA TYR A 52 -0.79 11.61 -9.51
C TYR A 52 -2.13 11.76 -8.80
N LEU A 53 -2.22 11.39 -7.53
CA LEU A 53 -3.46 11.56 -6.76
C LEU A 53 -3.84 13.03 -6.60
N PHE A 54 -2.85 13.90 -6.38
CA PHE A 54 -3.06 15.34 -6.34
C PHE A 54 -3.61 15.86 -7.68
N LEU A 55 -3.02 15.47 -8.80
CA LEU A 55 -3.48 15.87 -10.14
C LEU A 55 -4.90 15.36 -10.43
N TRP A 56 -5.23 14.12 -10.07
CA TRP A 56 -6.58 13.58 -10.24
C TRP A 56 -7.62 14.30 -9.37
N THR A 57 -7.25 14.59 -8.13
CA THR A 57 -8.12 15.32 -7.18
C THR A 57 -8.31 16.78 -7.60
N LEU A 58 -7.25 17.41 -8.15
CA LEU A 58 -7.29 18.76 -8.69
C LEU A 58 -8.24 18.88 -9.87
N LEU A 59 -8.32 17.84 -10.72
CA LEU A 59 -9.30 17.78 -11.79
C LEU A 59 -10.71 17.65 -11.20
N PHE A 60 -10.94 16.62 -10.37
CA PHE A 60 -12.20 16.41 -9.66
C PHE A 60 -11.99 15.49 -8.44
N ILE A 61 -12.74 15.74 -7.37
CA ILE A 61 -12.65 14.96 -6.12
C ILE A 61 -12.99 13.47 -6.34
N ILE A 62 -14.09 13.17 -7.06
CA ILE A 62 -14.57 11.80 -7.26
C ILE A 62 -13.54 10.92 -8.01
N PRO A 63 -13.00 11.35 -9.17
CA PRO A 63 -11.87 10.68 -9.82
C PRO A 63 -10.64 10.51 -8.92
N GLY A 64 -10.32 11.50 -8.08
CA GLY A 64 -9.25 11.40 -7.09
C GLY A 64 -9.42 10.21 -6.15
N ILE A 65 -10.62 10.03 -5.60
CA ILE A 65 -10.97 8.90 -4.73
C ILE A 65 -10.89 7.57 -5.48
N ILE A 66 -11.43 7.48 -6.70
CA ILE A 66 -11.36 6.23 -7.49
C ILE A 66 -9.90 5.84 -7.80
N LYS A 67 -9.05 6.83 -8.05
CA LYS A 67 -7.63 6.61 -8.35
C LYS A 67 -6.81 6.26 -7.10
N SER A 68 -7.18 6.71 -5.91
CA SER A 68 -6.52 6.26 -4.67
C SER A 68 -6.67 4.76 -4.49
N PHE A 69 -7.86 4.20 -4.73
CA PHE A 69 -8.07 2.76 -4.71
C PHE A 69 -7.35 2.03 -5.84
N SER A 70 -7.30 2.64 -7.04
CA SER A 70 -6.58 2.04 -8.18
C SER A 70 -5.07 1.91 -7.92
N TYR A 71 -4.49 2.75 -7.06
CA TYR A 71 -3.05 2.76 -6.76
C TYR A 71 -2.70 2.07 -5.44
N ALA A 72 -3.68 1.54 -4.71
CA ALA A 72 -3.51 1.00 -3.37
C ALA A 72 -2.49 -0.14 -3.29
N MET A 73 -2.34 -0.93 -4.36
CA MET A 73 -1.45 -2.10 -4.41
C MET A 73 -0.03 -1.77 -4.87
N THR A 74 0.23 -0.53 -5.30
CA THR A 74 1.53 -0.10 -5.84
C THR A 74 2.69 -0.42 -4.91
N TYR A 75 2.51 -0.24 -3.60
CA TYR A 75 3.56 -0.48 -2.61
C TYR A 75 3.78 -1.98 -2.32
N PHE A 76 2.77 -2.83 -2.48
CA PHE A 76 2.96 -4.27 -2.42
C PHE A 76 3.69 -4.79 -3.67
N ILE A 77 3.26 -4.33 -4.85
CA ILE A 77 3.86 -4.72 -6.13
C ILE A 77 5.34 -4.36 -6.19
N ILE A 78 5.75 -3.18 -5.73
CA ILE A 78 7.17 -2.81 -5.75
C ILE A 78 8.01 -3.60 -4.73
N ASN A 79 7.39 -4.12 -3.67
CA ASN A 79 8.05 -4.98 -2.69
C ASN A 79 8.28 -6.39 -3.26
N ASP A 80 7.35 -6.90 -4.07
CA ASP A 80 7.49 -8.19 -4.76
C ASP A 80 8.34 -8.11 -6.03
N HIS A 81 8.23 -7.00 -6.75
CA HIS A 81 8.94 -6.72 -8.01
C HIS A 81 9.83 -5.47 -7.87
N PRO A 82 10.91 -5.52 -7.08
CA PRO A 82 11.82 -4.40 -6.89
C PRO A 82 12.58 -4.01 -8.17
N GLU A 83 12.48 -4.79 -9.25
CA GLU A 83 12.98 -4.49 -10.59
C GLU A 83 12.08 -3.56 -11.40
N TYR A 84 10.79 -3.45 -11.06
CA TYR A 84 9.85 -2.61 -11.80
C TYR A 84 10.21 -1.12 -11.67
N SER A 85 10.04 -0.38 -12.76
CA SER A 85 10.03 1.08 -12.71
C SER A 85 8.82 1.58 -11.92
N LEU A 86 8.89 2.83 -11.45
CA LEU A 86 7.83 3.43 -10.64
C LEU A 86 6.47 3.40 -11.36
N ASN A 87 6.47 3.72 -12.66
CA ASN A 87 5.27 3.70 -13.48
C ASN A 87 4.79 2.27 -13.80
N GLN A 88 5.69 1.31 -13.92
CA GLN A 88 5.29 -0.10 -14.06
C GLN A 88 4.52 -0.57 -12.82
N ALA A 89 5.03 -0.30 -11.61
CA ALA A 89 4.33 -0.68 -10.38
C ALA A 89 2.95 0.00 -10.25
N ILE A 90 2.84 1.29 -10.57
CA ILE A 90 1.54 2.01 -10.56
C ILE A 90 0.58 1.46 -11.62
N THR A 91 1.10 1.12 -12.80
CA THR A 91 0.28 0.59 -13.91
C THR A 91 -0.22 -0.81 -13.59
N GLU A 92 0.63 -1.67 -13.04
CA GLU A 92 0.23 -3.00 -12.60
C GLU A 92 -0.78 -2.93 -11.46
N SER A 93 -0.60 -2.03 -10.47
CA SER A 93 -1.61 -1.81 -9.43
C SER A 93 -2.97 -1.45 -10.04
N ARG A 94 -2.99 -0.59 -11.06
CA ARG A 94 -4.23 -0.17 -11.71
C ARG A 94 -4.92 -1.33 -12.43
N ARG A 95 -4.15 -2.21 -13.07
CA ARG A 95 -4.66 -3.39 -13.80
C ARG A 95 -5.19 -4.43 -12.83
N MET A 96 -4.42 -4.74 -11.79
CA MET A 96 -4.78 -5.68 -10.74
C MET A 96 -6.03 -5.22 -9.96
N MET A 97 -6.15 -3.90 -9.71
CA MET A 97 -7.34 -3.33 -9.06
C MET A 97 -8.55 -3.17 -9.99
N ASP A 98 -8.50 -3.64 -11.24
CA ASP A 98 -9.68 -3.59 -12.10
C ASP A 98 -10.68 -4.69 -11.74
N GLY A 99 -11.93 -4.31 -11.47
CA GLY A 99 -12.91 -5.18 -10.80
C GLY A 99 -12.92 -5.05 -9.27
N HIS A 100 -11.75 -4.95 -8.62
CA HIS A 100 -11.63 -5.10 -7.16
C HIS A 100 -11.69 -3.79 -6.33
N LYS A 101 -11.92 -2.62 -6.95
CA LYS A 101 -11.92 -1.32 -6.24
C LYS A 101 -13.02 -1.24 -5.18
N MET A 102 -14.19 -1.83 -5.45
CA MET A 102 -15.32 -1.81 -4.51
C MET A 102 -15.10 -2.74 -3.33
N GLU A 103 -14.48 -3.90 -3.55
CA GLU A 103 -14.09 -4.82 -2.47
C GLU A 103 -13.11 -4.14 -1.52
N TYR A 104 -12.08 -3.47 -2.05
CA TYR A 104 -11.13 -2.73 -1.23
C TYR A 104 -11.78 -1.52 -0.52
N PHE A 105 -12.77 -0.86 -1.15
CA PHE A 105 -13.55 0.19 -0.47
C PHE A 105 -14.33 -0.36 0.74
N ILE A 106 -14.98 -1.51 0.59
CA ILE A 106 -15.70 -2.19 1.68
C ILE A 106 -14.71 -2.62 2.77
N LEU A 107 -13.53 -3.10 2.38
CA LEU A 107 -12.45 -3.40 3.32
C LEU A 107 -12.10 -2.16 4.13
N CYS A 108 -11.79 -1.03 3.50
CA CYS A 108 -11.52 0.23 4.21
C CYS A 108 -12.69 0.66 5.12
N LEU A 109 -13.94 0.48 4.67
CA LEU A 109 -15.12 0.81 5.47
C LEU A 109 -15.23 -0.06 6.73
N SER A 110 -14.84 -1.33 6.67
CA SER A 110 -14.80 -2.21 7.85
C SER A 110 -13.85 -1.70 8.94
N PHE A 111 -12.83 -0.94 8.57
CA PHE A 111 -11.88 -0.34 9.50
C PHE A 111 -12.33 0.98 10.11
N ILE A 112 -13.41 1.61 9.62
CA ILE A 112 -13.81 2.96 10.07
C ILE A 112 -14.10 3.02 11.57
N GLY A 113 -14.72 1.97 12.13
CA GLY A 113 -14.97 1.86 13.57
C GLY A 113 -13.68 1.80 14.39
N TRP A 114 -12.68 1.08 13.89
CA TRP A 114 -11.36 0.98 14.52
C TRP A 114 -10.59 2.31 14.46
N PHE A 115 -10.70 3.06 13.36
CA PHE A 115 -10.14 4.40 13.25
C PHE A 115 -10.77 5.35 14.28
N ILE A 116 -12.10 5.35 14.41
CA ILE A 116 -12.81 6.17 15.40
C ILE A 116 -12.38 5.79 16.82
N LEU A 117 -12.33 4.49 17.15
CA LEU A 117 -11.88 4.01 18.45
C LEU A 117 -10.44 4.45 18.76
N SER A 118 -9.55 4.34 17.77
CA SER A 118 -8.15 4.77 17.92
C SER A 118 -8.03 6.26 18.21
N CYS A 119 -8.85 7.10 17.56
CA CYS A 119 -8.93 8.53 17.87
C CYS A 119 -9.43 8.81 19.29
N ILE A 120 -10.44 8.07 19.78
CA ILE A 120 -10.98 8.22 21.14
C ILE A 120 -9.90 7.90 22.19
N THR A 121 -9.04 6.91 21.92
CA THR A 121 -7.91 6.54 22.79
C THR A 121 -6.70 7.49 22.70
N LEU A 122 -6.88 8.72 22.19
CA LEU A 122 -5.82 9.70 21.94
C LEU A 122 -4.69 9.16 21.05
N GLY A 123 -5.04 8.26 20.13
CA GLY A 123 -4.12 7.67 19.16
C GLY A 123 -3.39 6.41 19.63
N ILE A 124 -3.57 5.95 20.87
CA ILE A 124 -2.94 4.72 21.37
C ILE A 124 -3.41 3.50 20.56
N GLY A 125 -4.68 3.45 20.16
CA GLY A 125 -5.23 2.38 19.33
C GLY A 125 -4.53 2.19 17.98
N PHE A 126 -3.86 3.24 17.46
CA PHE A 126 -3.13 3.14 16.19
C PHE A 126 -1.96 2.14 16.24
N LEU A 127 -1.41 1.86 17.43
CA LEU A 127 -0.32 0.90 17.59
C LEU A 127 -0.72 -0.52 17.16
N TRP A 128 -1.98 -0.91 17.36
CA TRP A 128 -2.53 -2.20 16.90
C TRP A 128 -3.23 -2.08 15.56
N LEU A 129 -3.92 -0.97 15.32
CA LEU A 129 -4.68 -0.76 14.09
C LEU A 129 -3.79 -0.72 12.84
N ILE A 130 -2.65 -0.04 12.91
CA ILE A 130 -1.74 0.09 11.76
C ILE A 130 -1.22 -1.27 11.28
N PRO A 131 -0.59 -2.12 12.12
CA PRO A 131 -0.14 -3.44 11.67
C PRO A 131 -1.31 -4.31 11.22
N TYR A 132 -2.46 -4.27 11.91
CA TYR A 132 -3.65 -5.01 11.51
C TYR A 132 -4.18 -4.59 10.13
N PHE A 133 -4.18 -3.29 9.83
CA PHE A 133 -4.57 -2.78 8.52
C PHE A 133 -3.58 -3.19 7.42
N TYR A 134 -2.27 -3.10 7.67
CA TYR A 134 -1.26 -3.53 6.71
C TYR A 134 -1.33 -5.02 6.40
N THR A 135 -1.50 -5.89 7.41
CA THR A 135 -1.61 -7.34 7.19
C THR A 135 -2.90 -7.70 6.47
N THR A 136 -4.01 -7.03 6.79
CA THR A 136 -5.29 -7.24 6.11
C THR A 136 -5.24 -6.78 4.65
N SER A 137 -4.59 -5.64 4.39
CA SER A 137 -4.38 -5.15 3.02
C SER A 137 -3.42 -6.04 2.24
N ALA A 138 -2.44 -6.66 2.91
CA ALA A 138 -1.56 -7.66 2.31
C ALA A 138 -2.33 -8.93 1.94
N ALA A 139 -3.27 -9.37 2.77
CA ALA A 139 -4.11 -10.54 2.47
C ALA A 139 -4.98 -10.28 1.24
N PHE A 140 -5.61 -9.10 1.17
CA PHE A 140 -6.34 -8.67 -0.01
C PHE A 140 -5.45 -8.62 -1.26
N TYR A 141 -4.21 -8.13 -1.13
CA TYR A 141 -3.26 -8.10 -2.23
C TYR A 141 -2.91 -9.51 -2.74
N GLU A 142 -2.65 -10.48 -1.86
CA GLU A 142 -2.37 -11.87 -2.28
C GLU A 142 -3.54 -12.46 -3.06
N GLU A 143 -4.76 -12.30 -2.57
CA GLU A 143 -5.98 -12.84 -3.18
C GLU A 143 -6.15 -12.33 -4.62
N ILE A 144 -6.09 -11.00 -4.81
CA ILE A 144 -6.25 -10.43 -6.15
C ILE A 144 -5.02 -10.65 -7.04
N ALA A 145 -3.83 -10.83 -6.45
CA ALA A 145 -2.61 -11.12 -7.20
C ALA A 145 -2.68 -12.53 -7.80
N GLU A 146 -3.09 -13.52 -7.01
CA GLU A 146 -3.31 -14.89 -7.46
C GLU A 146 -4.30 -14.91 -8.65
N GLU A 147 -5.47 -14.30 -8.49
CA GLU A 147 -6.47 -14.20 -9.56
C GLU A 147 -5.94 -13.47 -10.81
N TYR A 148 -5.17 -12.39 -10.63
CA TYR A 148 -4.61 -11.61 -11.74
C TYR A 148 -3.54 -12.37 -12.52
N TYR A 149 -2.65 -13.11 -11.84
CA TYR A 149 -1.59 -13.87 -12.50
C TYR A 149 -2.11 -15.17 -13.12
N GLU A 150 -3.13 -15.82 -12.54
CA GLU A 150 -3.79 -16.98 -13.15
C GLU A 150 -4.44 -16.63 -14.49
N LYS A 151 -5.18 -15.51 -14.57
CA LYS A 151 -5.82 -15.05 -15.81
C LYS A 151 -4.83 -14.68 -16.93
N LYS A 152 -3.54 -14.55 -16.62
CA LYS A 152 -2.49 -14.14 -17.55
C LYS A 152 -1.78 -15.35 -18.19
N ILE A 153 -1.96 -16.55 -17.64
CA ILE A 153 -1.44 -17.83 -18.14
C ILE A 153 -2.42 -18.40 -19.17
#